data_AF-A0A6G0SC60-F1
#
_entry.id   AF-A0A6G0SC60-F1
#
_cell.length_a   1.000
_cell.length_b   1.000
_cell.length_c   1.000
_cell.angle_alpha   90.00
_cell.angle_beta   90.00
_cell.angle_gamma   90.00
#
_symmetry.space_group_name_H-M   'P 1'
#
loop_
_entity.id
_entity.type
_entity.pdbx_description
1 polymer ?
#
loop_
_entity_poly.entity_id
_entity_poly.type
_entity_poly.pdbx_seq_one_letter_code
_entity_poly.pdbx_strand_id
1 'polypeptide(L)'
;MVVVTTQHIENVETLDSKQNVQLQAQLKREGPELWRSIEEREEAKQQKEKTPKKKKKQVKGKKKKKKAHGTDDVGEDAESDQGSEGAGEQLAPTAASAAPAARMQTRHMGAKHVPVQVVHAVVTPDPRNYRDAMRDARANKWKEAIKVEFEALESNNTWEVVARSRNSKLLHTKWVFKTKTHADGTVERYKGRLVVCGNEQEYGIDYIVTFSAVLDLTTGKLISVMAHVWEVPARHGDVPSAYVKADKEEGLEIYLYIPDGMEISDKLLALLGVKHKGQLALRLIKSLYGLKQAGRLWNRLLHKILVKLGFCQCYTDGCLYYKRDAGGVTLVGAYVDDLLVTGTSNARVDAFFEDMAVLGSRTWESSRSSWASGSSTTRTRDGCSSSAK
;
A
#
# COMPACT_ATOMS: atom_id res chain seq x y z
N MET A 1 -13.17 -2.46 26.09
CA MET A 1 -11.78 -2.09 26.44
C MET A 1 -10.87 -3.11 25.80
N VAL A 2 -10.32 -2.80 24.63
CA VAL A 2 -9.39 -3.67 23.91
C VAL A 2 -8.02 -3.04 24.09
N VAL A 3 -7.17 -3.67 24.90
CA VAL A 3 -5.77 -3.31 25.03
C VAL A 3 -5.03 -4.09 23.96
N VAL A 4 -4.59 -3.41 22.90
CA VAL A 4 -3.70 -3.97 21.89
C VAL A 4 -2.28 -3.58 22.28
N THR A 5 -1.45 -4.57 22.58
CA THR A 5 -0.08 -4.38 23.02
C THR A 5 0.88 -4.27 21.83
N THR A 6 1.70 -3.22 21.85
CA THR A 6 2.79 -2.93 20.91
C THR A 6 4.02 -3.77 21.23
N GLN A 7 4.46 -4.59 20.27
CA GLN A 7 5.74 -5.31 20.35
C GLN A 7 6.65 -4.80 19.21
N HIS A 8 7.76 -4.16 19.61
CA HIS A 8 8.97 -3.81 18.83
C HIS A 8 8.94 -2.48 18.04
N ILE A 9 9.41 -1.39 18.70
CA ILE A 9 9.83 -0.12 18.05
C ILE A 9 11.35 0.12 18.25
N GLU A 10 12.05 -0.75 18.99
CA GLU A 10 13.47 -0.52 19.28
C GLU A 10 14.37 -0.78 18.07
N ASN A 11 14.03 -1.78 17.26
CA ASN A 11 14.69 -2.09 15.99
C ASN A 11 13.62 -2.51 14.99
N VAL A 12 13.35 -1.65 14.01
CA VAL A 12 12.61 -2.09 12.84
C VAL A 12 13.57 -2.94 12.03
N GLU A 13 13.32 -4.26 11.93
CA GLU A 13 14.22 -5.23 11.29
C GLU A 13 14.50 -4.91 9.81
N THR A 14 13.68 -4.04 9.19
CA THR A 14 13.82 -3.58 7.81
C THR A 14 14.68 -2.32 7.65
N LEU A 15 15.14 -1.70 8.74
CA LEU A 15 15.97 -0.49 8.74
C LEU A 15 17.41 -0.82 9.15
N ASP A 16 18.38 -0.23 8.46
CA ASP A 16 19.79 -0.30 8.87
C ASP A 16 20.00 0.45 10.19
N SER A 17 21.04 0.07 10.93
CA SER A 17 21.48 0.64 12.21
C SER A 17 21.47 2.17 12.24
N LYS A 18 21.94 2.83 11.17
CA LYS A 18 21.94 4.30 11.06
C LYS A 18 20.54 4.89 10.93
N GLN A 19 19.64 4.21 10.23
CA GLN A 19 18.26 4.63 10.04
C GLN A 19 17.45 4.48 11.33
N ASN A 20 17.69 3.41 12.10
CA ASN A 20 17.08 3.23 13.42
C ASN A 20 17.53 4.31 14.41
N VAL A 21 18.82 4.68 14.42
CA VAL A 21 19.32 5.79 15.26
C VAL A 21 18.68 7.12 14.87
N GLN A 22 18.50 7.37 13.57
CA GLN A 22 17.87 8.60 13.09
C GLN A 22 16.37 8.67 13.42
N LEU A 23 15.66 7.54 13.33
CA LEU A 23 14.27 7.40 13.75
C LEU A 23 14.10 7.69 15.25
N GLN A 24 14.97 7.13 16.10
CA GLN A 24 14.97 7.38 17.54
C GLN A 24 15.28 8.86 17.87
N ALA A 25 16.24 9.47 17.17
CA ALA A 25 16.56 10.90 17.32
C ALA A 25 15.43 11.82 16.83
N GLN A 26 14.60 11.36 15.90
CA GLN A 26 13.41 12.07 15.43
C GLN A 26 12.25 11.93 16.42
N LEU A 27 12.03 10.73 16.95
CA LEU A 27 11.02 10.47 17.97
C LEU A 27 11.24 11.32 19.23
N LYS A 28 12.50 11.50 19.64
CA LYS A 28 12.91 12.40 20.72
C LYS A 28 12.56 13.88 20.48
N ARG A 29 12.57 14.33 19.22
CA ARG A 29 12.35 15.73 18.85
C ARG A 29 10.89 16.06 18.59
N GLU A 30 10.18 15.17 17.90
CA GLU A 30 8.80 15.40 17.45
C GLU A 30 7.74 14.86 18.43
N GLY A 31 8.11 13.94 19.33
CA GLY A 31 7.22 13.35 20.32
C GLY A 31 7.90 13.13 21.68
N PRO A 32 8.21 14.19 22.46
CA PRO A 32 8.93 14.07 23.72
C PRO A 32 8.16 13.26 24.79
N GLU A 33 6.82 13.34 24.81
CA GLU A 33 5.98 12.52 25.69
C GLU A 33 6.01 11.04 25.30
N LEU A 34 6.16 10.79 24.00
CA LEU A 34 6.33 9.46 23.44
C LEU A 34 7.61 8.80 23.91
N TRP A 35 8.69 9.58 23.84
CA TRP A 35 10.01 9.12 24.20
C TRP A 35 10.10 8.81 25.69
N ARG A 36 9.52 9.65 26.55
CA ARG A 36 9.41 9.38 27.99
C ARG A 36 8.65 8.09 28.29
N SER A 37 7.55 7.84 27.58
CA SER A 37 6.76 6.60 27.73
C SER A 37 7.56 5.35 27.31
N ILE A 38 8.53 5.48 26.41
CA ILE A 38 9.45 4.42 26.01
C ILE A 38 10.52 4.21 27.09
N GLU A 39 11.14 5.30 27.58
CA GLU A 39 12.13 5.26 28.66
C GLU A 39 11.57 4.65 29.95
N GLU A 40 10.38 5.06 30.39
CA GLU A 40 9.71 4.51 31.58
C GLU A 40 9.47 2.99 31.46
N ARG A 41 9.22 2.50 30.25
CA ARG A 41 9.02 1.06 30.00
C ARG A 41 10.34 0.29 29.98
N GLU A 42 11.41 0.88 29.46
CA GLU A 42 12.75 0.30 29.52
C GLU A 42 13.25 0.19 30.96
N GLU A 43 13.04 1.24 31.76
CA GLU A 43 13.32 1.20 33.19
C GLU A 43 12.49 0.11 33.90
N ALA A 44 11.22 -0.05 33.53
CA ALA A 44 10.36 -1.11 34.08
C ALA A 44 10.78 -2.52 33.64
N LYS A 45 11.31 -2.71 32.43
CA LYS A 45 11.89 -3.99 31.98
C LYS A 45 13.17 -4.31 32.76
N GLN A 46 14.08 -3.34 32.90
CA GLN A 46 15.33 -3.51 33.63
C GLN A 46 15.10 -3.75 35.13
N GLN A 47 14.07 -3.16 35.74
CA GLN A 47 13.68 -3.45 37.12
C GLN A 47 13.10 -4.85 37.28
N LYS A 48 12.29 -5.33 36.32
CA LYS A 48 11.77 -6.71 36.32
C LYS A 48 12.86 -7.77 36.17
N GLU A 49 13.91 -7.48 35.41
CA GLU A 49 15.04 -8.38 35.22
C GLU A 49 15.95 -8.46 36.46
N LYS A 50 16.02 -7.38 37.24
CA LYS A 50 16.79 -7.30 38.50
C LYS A 50 16.07 -7.89 39.72
N THR A 51 14.83 -8.37 39.60
CA THR A 51 14.06 -8.93 40.73
C THR A 51 14.23 -10.46 40.80
N PRO A 52 14.81 -11.05 41.86
CA PRO A 52 15.08 -12.49 41.92
C PRO A 52 13.80 -13.33 42.04
N LYS A 53 13.63 -14.30 41.11
CA LYS A 53 12.49 -15.24 41.08
C LYS A 53 12.43 -16.10 42.35
N LYS A 54 11.41 -15.92 43.19
CA LYS A 54 11.08 -16.85 44.29
C LYS A 54 10.71 -18.24 43.72
N LYS A 55 11.46 -19.27 44.10
CA LYS A 55 11.21 -20.68 43.75
C LYS A 55 9.82 -21.12 44.21
N LYS A 56 8.94 -21.56 43.29
CA LYS A 56 7.72 -22.31 43.62
C LYS A 56 8.10 -23.74 44.01
N LYS A 57 7.74 -24.16 45.23
CA LYS A 57 7.84 -25.54 45.72
C LYS A 57 6.88 -26.44 44.91
N GLN A 58 7.42 -27.50 44.29
CA GLN A 58 6.66 -28.64 43.79
C GLN A 58 6.08 -29.43 44.98
N VAL A 59 4.76 -29.60 45.01
CA VAL A 59 4.10 -30.56 45.91
C VAL A 59 3.97 -31.89 45.16
N LYS A 60 4.64 -32.92 45.69
CA LYS A 60 4.53 -34.33 45.24
C LYS A 60 3.17 -34.90 45.67
N GLY A 61 2.31 -35.23 44.70
CA GLY A 61 1.13 -36.07 44.91
C GLY A 61 1.49 -37.57 44.83
N LYS A 62 1.39 -38.26 45.97
CA LYS A 62 1.58 -39.72 46.10
C LYS A 62 0.47 -40.48 45.37
N LYS A 63 0.86 -41.38 44.46
CA LYS A 63 0.03 -42.43 43.85
C LYS A 63 -0.23 -43.53 44.90
N LYS A 64 -1.50 -43.85 45.21
CA LYS A 64 -1.89 -44.98 46.08
C LYS A 64 -2.61 -46.04 45.23
N LYS A 65 -2.05 -47.26 45.21
CA LYS A 65 -2.56 -48.48 44.55
C LYS A 65 -3.92 -48.92 45.13
N LYS A 66 -4.81 -49.45 44.28
CA LYS A 66 -5.68 -50.61 44.58
C LYS A 66 -5.70 -51.57 43.37
N LYS A 67 -5.54 -52.86 43.69
CA LYS A 67 -5.63 -54.12 42.89
C LYS A 67 -7.01 -54.31 42.24
N ALA A 68 -7.34 -55.28 41.37
CA ALA A 68 -6.69 -56.16 40.38
C ALA A 68 -7.79 -57.16 39.91
N HIS A 69 -7.82 -57.54 38.62
CA HIS A 69 -8.18 -58.88 38.06
C HIS A 69 -7.93 -58.82 36.54
N GLY A 70 -6.96 -59.54 35.96
CA GLY A 70 -7.02 -60.94 35.48
C GLY A 70 -7.34 -60.90 33.97
N THR A 71 -6.63 -61.50 33.00
CA THR A 71 -5.82 -62.74 32.94
C THR A 71 -5.02 -62.77 31.62
N ASP A 72 -3.81 -63.37 31.67
CA ASP A 72 -3.12 -64.29 30.73
C ASP A 72 -2.84 -63.83 29.26
N ASP A 73 -1.75 -64.18 28.56
CA ASP A 73 -0.65 -65.16 28.73
C ASP A 73 0.49 -64.82 27.71
N VAL A 74 1.75 -65.07 28.11
CA VAL A 74 2.94 -65.63 27.38
C VAL A 74 3.31 -65.13 25.96
N GLY A 75 4.56 -64.86 25.58
CA GLY A 75 5.89 -65.01 26.20
C GLY A 75 6.99 -64.85 25.12
N GLU A 76 8.17 -64.36 25.54
CA GLU A 76 9.57 -64.74 25.20
C GLU A 76 9.99 -64.87 23.70
N ASP A 77 11.20 -64.56 23.25
CA ASP A 77 12.43 -63.95 23.78
C ASP A 77 13.40 -63.75 22.58
N ALA A 78 14.40 -62.88 22.76
CA ALA A 78 15.83 -62.96 22.35
C ALA A 78 16.24 -63.48 20.94
N GLU A 79 17.35 -63.12 20.27
CA GLU A 79 18.51 -62.22 20.43
C GLU A 79 19.39 -62.48 19.19
N SER A 80 20.06 -61.44 18.65
CA SER A 80 21.44 -61.49 18.08
C SER A 80 21.72 -62.41 16.85
N ASP A 81 22.77 -62.33 16.03
CA ASP A 81 23.91 -61.43 15.82
C ASP A 81 24.51 -61.72 14.42
N GLN A 82 25.22 -60.74 13.86
CA GLN A 82 26.43 -60.79 13.00
C GLN A 82 26.63 -61.68 11.74
N GLY A 83 27.20 -61.01 10.71
CA GLY A 83 28.31 -61.49 9.84
C GLY A 83 27.89 -62.03 8.46
N SER A 84 28.17 -61.44 7.28
CA SER A 84 29.37 -60.86 6.64
C SER A 84 30.03 -61.80 5.60
N GLU A 85 30.34 -61.22 4.43
CA GLU A 85 31.24 -61.65 3.33
C GLU A 85 30.74 -62.52 2.15
N GLY A 86 31.11 -62.08 0.93
CA GLY A 86 31.41 -62.97 -0.20
C GLY A 86 30.81 -62.60 -1.56
N ALA A 87 31.58 -61.93 -2.43
CA ALA A 87 31.23 -61.57 -3.80
C ALA A 87 31.48 -62.71 -4.83
N GLY A 88 30.68 -62.76 -5.91
CA GLY A 88 30.88 -63.63 -7.08
C GLY A 88 29.87 -63.33 -8.20
N GLU A 89 30.33 -63.34 -9.44
CA GLU A 89 29.84 -62.52 -10.56
C GLU A 89 29.13 -63.34 -11.69
N GLN A 90 28.02 -62.78 -12.24
CA GLN A 90 27.35 -62.96 -13.57
C GLN A 90 26.73 -64.34 -13.97
N LEU A 91 25.57 -64.49 -14.65
CA LEU A 91 24.46 -63.62 -15.12
C LEU A 91 23.28 -64.49 -15.67
N ALA A 92 22.03 -64.00 -15.45
CA ALA A 92 20.79 -64.15 -16.25
C ALA A 92 19.88 -65.42 -16.10
N PRO A 93 18.60 -65.37 -16.54
CA PRO A 93 17.48 -64.64 -15.91
C PRO A 93 16.19 -65.49 -15.78
N THR A 94 15.24 -65.15 -14.89
CA THR A 94 13.77 -65.16 -15.15
C THR A 94 12.94 -64.69 -13.95
N ALA A 95 11.81 -64.10 -14.29
CA ALA A 95 10.76 -63.42 -13.51
C ALA A 95 10.32 -64.06 -12.17
N ALA A 96 10.07 -63.28 -11.12
CA ALA A 96 8.81 -62.57 -10.86
C ALA A 96 8.72 -62.02 -9.41
N SER A 97 8.02 -60.89 -9.26
CA SER A 97 7.26 -60.44 -8.08
C SER A 97 7.97 -59.86 -6.84
N ALA A 98 7.99 -58.51 -6.76
CA ALA A 98 7.71 -57.79 -5.52
C ALA A 98 7.13 -56.39 -5.84
N ALA A 99 5.96 -56.07 -5.27
CA ALA A 99 5.27 -54.79 -5.43
C ALA A 99 5.92 -53.67 -4.59
N PRO A 100 6.05 -52.42 -5.10
CA PRO A 100 6.29 -51.26 -4.28
C PRO A 100 5.03 -50.42 -4.03
N ALA A 101 5.07 -49.73 -2.89
CA ALA A 101 4.02 -48.93 -2.27
C ALA A 101 3.31 -47.93 -3.20
N ALA A 102 1.99 -47.87 -3.04
CA ALA A 102 1.08 -47.00 -3.78
C ALA A 102 1.42 -45.51 -3.58
N ARG A 103 2.04 -44.91 -4.60
CA ARG A 103 2.13 -43.47 -4.78
C ARG A 103 0.76 -42.97 -5.28
N MET A 104 0.08 -42.17 -4.47
CA MET A 104 -1.21 -41.56 -4.82
C MET A 104 -1.03 -40.67 -6.05
N GLN A 105 -1.43 -41.17 -7.22
CA GLN A 105 -1.49 -40.39 -8.46
C GLN A 105 -2.82 -39.63 -8.50
N THR A 106 -2.74 -38.31 -8.61
CA THR A 106 -3.90 -37.46 -8.94
C THR A 106 -4.42 -37.84 -10.31
N ARG A 107 -5.68 -38.29 -10.37
CA ARG A 107 -6.37 -38.60 -11.62
C ARG A 107 -6.42 -37.34 -12.50
N HIS A 108 -5.85 -37.45 -13.69
CA HIS A 108 -6.01 -36.47 -14.76
C HIS A 108 -7.49 -36.42 -15.15
N MET A 109 -8.22 -35.41 -14.68
CA MET A 109 -9.54 -35.10 -15.19
C MET A 109 -9.33 -34.43 -16.55
N GLY A 110 -9.67 -35.14 -17.62
CA GLY A 110 -9.54 -34.64 -19.00
C GLY A 110 -10.23 -33.29 -19.15
N ALA A 111 -9.43 -32.24 -19.37
CA ALA A 111 -9.94 -30.97 -19.81
C ALA A 111 -10.47 -31.14 -21.23
N LYS A 112 -11.78 -31.17 -21.40
CA LYS A 112 -12.40 -30.87 -22.70
C LYS A 112 -11.97 -29.44 -23.04
N HIS A 113 -10.93 -29.32 -23.84
CA HIS A 113 -10.40 -28.06 -24.32
C HIS A 113 -11.44 -27.48 -25.30
N VAL A 114 -12.41 -26.73 -24.76
CA VAL A 114 -13.16 -25.78 -25.59
C VAL A 114 -12.12 -24.73 -25.98
N PRO A 115 -11.83 -24.50 -27.27
CA PRO A 115 -10.93 -23.43 -27.64
C PRO A 115 -11.60 -22.12 -27.25
N VAL A 116 -11.21 -21.58 -26.11
CA VAL A 116 -11.38 -20.16 -25.86
C VAL A 116 -10.53 -19.51 -26.93
N GLN A 117 -11.16 -18.95 -27.95
CA GLN A 117 -10.50 -17.96 -28.79
C GLN A 117 -10.03 -16.88 -27.85
N VAL A 118 -8.75 -16.94 -27.47
CA VAL A 118 -8.07 -15.81 -26.86
C VAL A 118 -7.96 -14.80 -27.99
N VAL A 119 -8.99 -13.98 -28.13
CA VAL A 119 -8.85 -12.71 -28.80
C VAL A 119 -7.85 -11.97 -27.93
N HIS A 120 -6.55 -12.04 -28.29
CA HIS A 120 -5.62 -11.02 -27.86
C HIS A 120 -6.23 -9.72 -28.40
N ALA A 121 -7.01 -9.03 -27.59
CA ALA A 121 -7.26 -7.62 -27.82
C ALA A 121 -5.87 -7.05 -28.08
N VAL A 122 -5.65 -6.51 -29.28
CA VAL A 122 -4.38 -5.89 -29.64
C VAL A 122 -4.27 -4.64 -28.77
N VAL A 123 -3.83 -4.83 -27.53
CA VAL A 123 -3.58 -3.74 -26.60
C VAL A 123 -2.28 -3.13 -27.09
N THR A 124 -2.42 -2.07 -27.87
CA THR A 124 -1.26 -1.27 -28.28
C THR A 124 -0.59 -0.76 -27.00
N PRO A 125 0.70 -1.03 -26.81
CA PRO A 125 1.39 -0.66 -25.58
C PRO A 125 1.34 0.86 -25.38
N ASP A 126 1.31 1.29 -24.13
CA ASP A 126 1.36 2.71 -23.79
C ASP A 126 2.74 3.30 -24.22
N PRO A 127 2.77 4.54 -24.74
CA PRO A 127 4.03 5.20 -25.11
C PRO A 127 4.97 5.36 -23.92
N ARG A 128 6.28 5.20 -24.16
CA ARG A 128 7.29 5.23 -23.09
C ARG A 128 7.80 6.63 -22.78
N ASN A 129 7.68 7.55 -23.74
CA ASN A 129 8.17 8.92 -23.65
C ASN A 129 7.35 9.83 -24.59
N TYR A 130 7.61 11.14 -24.52
CA TYR A 130 6.90 12.14 -25.32
C TYR A 130 7.03 11.91 -26.82
N ARG A 131 8.24 11.58 -27.31
CA ARG A 131 8.50 11.38 -28.75
C ARG A 131 7.72 10.19 -29.29
N ASP A 132 7.63 9.11 -28.51
CA ASP A 132 6.82 7.93 -28.85
C ASP A 132 5.34 8.29 -28.88
N ALA A 133 4.86 9.05 -27.90
CA ALA A 133 3.45 9.47 -27.82
C ALA A 133 3.04 10.34 -29.02
N MET A 134 3.93 11.20 -29.51
CA MET A 134 3.70 12.03 -30.70
C MET A 134 3.75 11.25 -32.02
N ARG A 135 4.36 10.06 -32.03
CA ARG A 135 4.44 9.16 -33.21
C ARG A 135 3.37 8.06 -33.20
N ASP A 136 2.71 7.85 -32.07
CA ASP A 136 1.61 6.89 -31.92
C ASP A 136 0.43 7.31 -32.83
N ALA A 137 -0.30 6.35 -33.37
CA ALA A 137 -1.55 6.60 -34.12
C ALA A 137 -2.57 7.40 -33.30
N ARG A 138 -2.48 7.34 -31.97
CA ARG A 138 -3.33 8.04 -31.00
C ARG A 138 -2.73 9.37 -30.52
N ALA A 139 -1.76 9.94 -31.23
CA ALA A 139 -1.03 11.15 -30.83
C ALA A 139 -1.94 12.33 -30.42
N ASN A 140 -3.05 12.55 -31.12
CA ASN A 140 -3.99 13.62 -30.77
C ASN A 140 -4.57 13.46 -29.35
N LYS A 141 -4.92 12.22 -28.95
CA LYS A 141 -5.43 11.92 -27.61
C LYS A 141 -4.35 12.10 -26.53
N TRP A 142 -3.10 11.79 -26.86
CA TRP A 142 -1.97 12.04 -25.95
C TRP A 142 -1.67 13.53 -25.79
N LYS A 143 -1.80 14.33 -26.86
CA LYS A 143 -1.67 15.80 -26.78
C LYS A 143 -2.75 16.42 -25.89
N GLU A 144 -3.99 15.98 -26.01
CA GLU A 144 -5.07 16.39 -25.12
C GLU A 144 -4.75 16.04 -23.66
N ALA A 145 -4.27 14.82 -23.40
CA ALA A 145 -3.88 14.40 -22.06
C ALA A 145 -2.72 15.24 -21.48
N ILE A 146 -1.76 15.66 -22.32
CA ILE A 146 -0.67 16.56 -21.93
C ILE A 146 -1.20 17.95 -21.59
N LYS A 147 -2.12 18.47 -22.40
CA LYS A 147 -2.74 19.78 -22.17
C LYS A 147 -3.50 19.81 -20.84
N VAL A 148 -4.32 18.79 -20.58
CA VAL A 148 -5.06 18.66 -19.32
C VAL A 148 -4.12 18.61 -18.11
N GLU A 149 -2.99 17.91 -18.21
CA GLU A 149 -2.00 17.87 -17.14
C GLU A 149 -1.34 19.24 -16.93
N PHE A 150 -0.97 19.96 -18.00
CA PHE A 150 -0.43 21.31 -17.85
C PHE A 150 -1.43 22.29 -17.24
N GLU A 151 -2.68 22.29 -17.68
CA GLU A 151 -3.75 23.12 -17.10
C GLU A 151 -3.94 22.82 -15.60
N ALA A 152 -3.86 21.54 -15.21
CA ALA A 152 -3.91 21.15 -13.80
C ALA A 152 -2.69 21.65 -13.01
N LEU A 153 -1.49 21.62 -13.58
CA LEU A 153 -0.27 22.09 -12.92
C LEU A 153 -0.23 23.62 -12.81
N GLU A 154 -0.69 24.32 -13.84
CA GLU A 154 -0.79 25.79 -13.86
C GLU A 154 -1.85 26.32 -12.90
N SER A 155 -3.04 25.70 -12.87
CA SER A 155 -4.11 26.07 -11.91
C SER A 155 -3.71 25.88 -10.44
N ASN A 156 -2.79 24.95 -10.16
CA ASN A 156 -2.22 24.78 -8.81
C ASN A 156 -1.01 25.69 -8.53
N ASN A 157 -0.60 26.54 -9.47
CA ASN A 157 0.60 27.37 -9.38
C ASN A 157 1.85 26.52 -9.04
N THR A 158 2.02 25.38 -9.72
CA THR A 158 3.05 24.39 -9.37
C THR A 158 4.45 24.96 -9.46
N TRP A 159 4.70 25.83 -10.43
CA TRP A 159 6.00 26.40 -10.73
C TRP A 159 5.87 27.82 -11.23
N GLU A 160 7.00 28.51 -11.24
CA GLU A 160 7.19 29.80 -11.91
C GLU A 160 8.24 29.65 -13.01
N VAL A 161 8.00 30.28 -14.16
CA VAL A 161 8.98 30.33 -15.26
C VAL A 161 9.97 31.45 -14.98
N VAL A 162 11.25 31.12 -14.86
CA VAL A 162 12.32 32.08 -14.54
C VAL A 162 13.46 32.00 -15.54
N ALA A 163 14.23 33.08 -15.66
CA ALA A 163 15.50 33.04 -16.39
C ALA A 163 16.48 32.09 -15.68
N ARG A 164 17.07 31.17 -16.46
CA ARG A 164 18.01 30.19 -15.93
C ARG A 164 19.28 30.89 -15.44
N SER A 165 19.63 30.67 -14.17
CA SER A 165 20.94 31.07 -13.66
C SER A 165 22.05 30.16 -14.24
N ARG A 166 23.25 30.70 -14.44
CA ARG A 166 24.37 29.92 -15.03
C ARG A 166 24.78 28.71 -14.20
N ASN A 167 24.54 28.74 -12.89
CA ASN A 167 25.03 27.72 -11.95
C ASN A 167 23.91 26.91 -11.28
N SER A 168 22.65 27.10 -11.66
CA SER A 168 21.55 26.30 -11.11
C SER A 168 21.62 24.87 -11.65
N LYS A 169 21.59 23.89 -10.74
CA LYS A 169 21.31 22.50 -11.08
C LYS A 169 19.83 22.39 -11.47
N LEU A 170 19.58 21.87 -12.67
CA LEU A 170 18.22 21.63 -13.16
C LEU A 170 17.97 20.12 -13.17
N LEU A 171 16.81 19.71 -12.67
CA LEU A 171 16.34 18.33 -12.74
C LEU A 171 15.54 18.12 -14.03
N HIS A 172 15.68 16.94 -14.63
CA HIS A 172 14.88 16.58 -15.79
C HIS A 172 13.46 16.18 -15.39
N THR A 173 12.56 16.30 -16.36
CA THR A 173 11.19 15.81 -16.26
C THR A 173 10.94 14.74 -17.31
N LYS A 174 10.07 13.80 -17.00
CA LYS A 174 9.64 12.72 -17.89
C LYS A 174 8.12 12.65 -17.92
N TRP A 175 7.60 12.36 -19.11
CA TRP A 175 6.20 12.01 -19.30
C TRP A 175 5.94 10.53 -19.03
N VAL A 176 4.91 10.26 -18.22
CA VAL A 176 4.37 8.92 -18.00
C VAL A 176 2.97 8.86 -18.60
N PHE A 177 2.79 7.99 -19.59
CA PHE A 177 1.52 7.80 -20.29
C PHE A 177 0.84 6.52 -19.85
N LYS A 178 -0.49 6.58 -19.67
CA LYS A 178 -1.30 5.43 -19.31
C LYS A 178 -2.67 5.50 -19.97
N THR A 179 -3.05 4.45 -20.69
CA THR A 179 -4.43 4.24 -21.10
C THR A 179 -5.22 3.71 -19.90
N LYS A 180 -6.26 4.42 -19.50
CA LYS A 180 -7.22 3.99 -18.47
C LYS A 180 -8.38 3.28 -19.15
N THR A 181 -8.73 2.11 -18.63
CA THR A 181 -9.78 1.25 -19.17
C THR A 181 -10.86 1.01 -18.13
N HIS A 182 -12.09 0.92 -18.59
CA HIS A 182 -13.22 0.46 -17.80
C HIS A 182 -13.07 -1.03 -17.45
N ALA A 183 -13.93 -1.52 -16.55
CA ALA A 183 -13.93 -2.93 -16.13
C ALA A 183 -14.26 -3.90 -17.27
N ASP A 184 -14.94 -3.43 -18.32
CA ASP A 184 -15.25 -4.18 -19.54
C ASP A 184 -14.10 -4.19 -20.55
N GLY A 185 -12.99 -3.52 -20.25
CA GLY A 185 -11.81 -3.41 -21.11
C GLY A 185 -11.88 -2.28 -22.15
N THR A 186 -12.99 -1.53 -22.22
CA THR A 186 -13.09 -0.36 -23.10
C THR A 186 -12.23 0.80 -22.60
N VAL A 187 -11.74 1.65 -23.50
CA VAL A 187 -10.89 2.78 -23.13
C VAL A 187 -11.74 3.89 -22.51
N GLU A 188 -11.52 4.18 -21.23
CA GLU A 188 -12.12 5.30 -20.52
C GLU A 188 -11.46 6.62 -20.97
N ARG A 189 -10.14 6.70 -20.83
CA ARG A 189 -9.37 7.92 -21.13
C ARG A 189 -7.88 7.68 -21.28
N TYR A 190 -7.22 8.67 -21.86
CA TYR A 190 -5.76 8.74 -21.95
C TYR A 190 -5.25 9.65 -20.84
N LYS A 191 -4.28 9.20 -20.06
CA LYS A 191 -3.71 9.95 -18.94
C LYS A 191 -2.22 10.18 -19.19
N GLY A 192 -1.82 11.44 -19.23
CA GLY A 192 -0.41 11.86 -19.13
C GLY A 192 -0.15 12.37 -17.73
N ARG A 193 1.04 12.07 -17.18
CA ARG A 193 1.54 12.69 -15.95
C ARG A 193 2.94 13.21 -16.19
N LEU A 194 3.20 14.43 -15.74
CA LEU A 194 4.54 14.99 -15.75
C LEU A 194 5.23 14.67 -14.43
N VAL A 195 6.40 14.03 -14.51
CA VAL A 195 7.12 13.49 -13.36
C VAL A 195 8.55 14.01 -13.37
N VAL A 196 9.04 14.48 -12.23
CA VAL A 196 10.45 14.86 -12.05
C VAL A 196 11.30 13.60 -11.92
N CYS A 197 12.49 13.63 -12.52
CA CYS A 197 13.50 12.59 -12.37
C CYS A 197 14.12 12.63 -10.96
N GLY A 198 13.42 12.10 -9.95
CA GLY A 198 13.89 12.09 -8.57
C GLY A 198 15.20 11.33 -8.35
N ASN A 199 15.60 10.46 -9.27
CA ASN A 199 16.92 9.81 -9.26
C ASN A 199 18.08 10.82 -9.42
N GLU A 200 17.83 11.99 -9.98
CA GLU A 200 18.82 13.07 -10.13
C GLU A 200 18.92 13.96 -8.88
N GLN A 201 18.03 13.78 -7.89
CA GLN A 201 18.08 14.54 -6.65
C GLN A 201 19.21 14.09 -5.72
N GLU A 202 19.90 15.07 -5.14
CA GLU A 202 20.99 14.89 -4.18
C GLU A 202 20.52 15.14 -2.74
N TYR A 203 20.87 14.21 -1.85
CA TYR A 203 20.58 14.34 -0.42
C TYR A 203 21.34 15.52 0.17
N GLY A 204 20.67 16.31 1.00
CA GLY A 204 21.23 17.51 1.63
C GLY A 204 21.21 18.76 0.74
N ILE A 205 20.86 18.62 -0.55
CA ILE A 205 20.71 19.73 -1.49
C ILE A 205 19.25 19.83 -1.94
N ASP A 206 18.72 18.77 -2.55
CA ASP A 206 17.39 18.75 -3.16
C ASP A 206 16.32 18.20 -2.21
N TYR A 207 16.73 17.51 -1.13
CA TYR A 207 15.87 16.98 -0.09
C TYR A 207 16.66 16.60 1.17
N ILE A 208 15.98 16.59 2.32
CA ILE A 208 16.54 16.13 3.60
C ILE A 208 15.77 14.91 4.13
N VAL A 209 14.43 14.90 4.00
CA VAL A 209 13.59 13.82 4.54
C VAL A 209 12.58 13.35 3.50
N THR A 210 12.50 12.04 3.30
CA THR A 210 11.64 11.41 2.28
C THR A 210 10.53 10.53 2.85
N PHE A 211 10.63 10.14 4.13
CA PHE A 211 9.74 9.16 4.73
C PHE A 211 8.28 9.64 4.77
N SER A 212 7.38 8.79 4.28
CA SER A 212 5.93 8.94 4.39
C SER A 212 5.35 7.63 4.91
N ALA A 213 4.42 7.72 5.86
CA ALA A 213 3.65 6.57 6.28
C ALA A 213 2.77 6.05 5.13
N VAL A 214 2.51 4.75 5.13
CA VAL A 214 1.62 4.05 4.20
C VAL A 214 0.68 3.18 5.03
N LEU A 215 -0.62 3.17 4.67
CA LEU A 215 -1.62 2.39 5.41
C LEU A 215 -1.26 0.90 5.38
N ASP A 216 -1.14 0.30 6.56
CA ASP A 216 -0.92 -1.12 6.66
C ASP A 216 -2.20 -1.92 6.34
N LEU A 217 -2.01 -3.12 5.79
CA LEU A 217 -3.11 -4.02 5.46
C LEU A 217 -3.92 -4.40 6.71
N THR A 218 -3.28 -4.49 7.89
CA THR A 218 -3.97 -4.76 9.15
C THR A 218 -4.99 -3.68 9.46
N THR A 219 -4.63 -2.42 9.23
CA THR A 219 -5.49 -1.26 9.43
C THR A 219 -6.57 -1.17 8.36
N GLY A 220 -6.24 -1.48 7.10
CA GLY A 220 -7.24 -1.64 6.05
C GLY A 220 -8.32 -2.68 6.43
N LYS A 221 -7.90 -3.84 6.93
CA LYS A 221 -8.81 -4.89 7.42
C LYS A 221 -9.63 -4.43 8.62
N LEU A 222 -9.04 -3.70 9.55
CA LEU A 222 -9.76 -3.11 10.68
C LEU A 222 -10.90 -2.22 10.17
N ILE A 223 -10.62 -1.32 9.23
CA ILE A 223 -11.64 -0.44 8.63
C ILE A 223 -12.74 -1.28 7.97
N SER A 224 -12.39 -2.36 7.25
CA SER A 224 -13.38 -3.27 6.65
C SER A 224 -14.25 -3.98 7.70
N VAL A 225 -13.66 -4.44 8.80
CA VAL A 225 -14.40 -5.07 9.91
C VAL A 225 -15.34 -4.06 10.57
N MET A 226 -14.87 -2.84 10.84
CA MET A 226 -15.70 -1.79 11.42
C MET A 226 -16.85 -1.38 10.49
N ALA A 227 -16.61 -1.31 9.18
CA ALA A 227 -17.65 -1.06 8.19
C ALA A 227 -18.75 -2.13 8.22
N HIS A 228 -18.38 -3.40 8.42
CA HIS A 228 -19.34 -4.49 8.60
C HIS A 228 -20.10 -4.38 9.93
N VAL A 229 -19.39 -4.15 11.04
CA VAL A 229 -20.00 -4.02 12.39
C VAL A 229 -20.96 -2.85 12.48
N TRP A 230 -20.68 -1.75 11.78
CA TRP A 230 -21.54 -0.57 11.75
C TRP A 230 -22.60 -0.61 10.64
N GLU A 231 -22.59 -1.64 9.79
CA GLU A 231 -23.47 -1.75 8.61
C GLU A 231 -23.39 -0.52 7.68
N VAL A 232 -22.21 0.12 7.64
CA VAL A 232 -21.91 1.29 6.81
C VAL A 232 -20.72 0.96 5.93
N PRO A 233 -20.94 0.72 4.61
CA PRO A 233 -19.88 0.36 3.69
C PRO A 233 -18.74 1.38 3.71
N ALA A 234 -17.50 0.88 3.75
CA ALA A 234 -16.34 1.74 3.58
C ALA A 234 -16.35 2.32 2.16
N ARG A 235 -16.10 3.62 2.06
CA ARG A 235 -16.04 4.35 0.79
C ARG A 235 -14.63 4.75 0.45
N HIS A 236 -14.30 4.59 -0.82
CA HIS A 236 -13.03 4.97 -1.40
C HIS A 236 -13.09 6.40 -1.92
N GLY A 237 -12.09 7.22 -1.61
CA GLY A 237 -11.90 8.55 -2.19
C GLY A 237 -10.50 8.67 -2.78
N ASP A 238 -10.41 8.97 -4.07
CA ASP A 238 -9.16 9.33 -4.75
C ASP A 238 -9.00 10.87 -4.69
N VAL A 239 -7.86 11.37 -4.21
CA VAL A 239 -7.60 12.81 -4.21
C VAL A 239 -6.91 13.20 -5.53
N PRO A 240 -7.58 13.96 -6.42
CA PRO A 240 -6.98 14.33 -7.69
C PRO A 240 -5.76 15.23 -7.46
N SER A 241 -4.66 14.95 -8.16
CA SER A 241 -3.45 15.77 -8.11
C SER A 241 -2.88 15.98 -6.69
N ALA A 242 -3.00 14.98 -5.82
CA ALA A 242 -2.60 15.02 -4.40
C ALA A 242 -1.25 15.72 -4.15
N TYR A 243 -0.16 15.27 -4.80
CA TYR A 243 1.17 15.82 -4.55
C TYR A 243 1.32 17.29 -4.95
N VAL A 244 0.59 17.74 -5.96
CA VAL A 244 0.67 19.11 -6.51
C VAL A 244 0.02 20.13 -5.58
N LYS A 245 -0.87 19.67 -4.68
CA LYS A 245 -1.49 20.54 -3.69
C LYS A 245 -0.54 20.91 -2.55
N ALA A 246 0.43 20.05 -2.26
CA ALA A 246 1.41 20.28 -1.21
C ALA A 246 2.49 21.27 -1.66
N ASP A 247 2.83 22.22 -0.79
CA ASP A 247 3.97 23.10 -1.00
C ASP A 247 5.28 22.31 -1.03
N LYS A 248 6.25 22.79 -1.80
CA LYS A 248 7.62 22.26 -1.69
C LYS A 248 8.19 22.55 -0.30
N GLU A 249 9.23 21.80 0.07
CA GLU A 249 9.90 22.03 1.35
C GLU A 249 10.53 23.43 1.40
N GLU A 250 10.28 24.14 2.51
CA GLU A 250 10.73 25.51 2.70
C GLU A 250 12.26 25.61 2.65
N GLY A 251 12.78 26.64 1.98
CA GLY A 251 14.22 26.85 1.81
C GLY A 251 14.90 25.98 0.74
N LEU A 252 14.21 25.02 0.12
CA LEU A 252 14.75 24.25 -1.00
C LEU A 252 14.38 24.88 -2.34
N GLU A 253 15.41 25.22 -3.12
CA GLU A 253 15.28 25.80 -4.45
C GLU A 253 15.48 24.73 -5.52
N ILE A 254 14.38 24.18 -6.03
CA ILE A 254 14.39 23.11 -7.04
C ILE A 254 14.01 23.71 -8.40
N TYR A 255 14.92 23.56 -9.37
CA TYR A 255 14.73 24.02 -10.74
C TYR A 255 14.57 22.84 -11.69
N LEU A 256 13.67 22.95 -12.66
CA LEU A 256 13.44 21.95 -13.70
C LEU A 256 13.78 22.51 -15.08
N TYR A 257 14.17 21.61 -15.97
CA TYR A 257 14.14 21.90 -17.41
C TYR A 257 12.70 22.15 -17.87
N ILE A 258 12.55 23.00 -18.88
CA ILE A 258 11.24 23.20 -19.48
C ILE A 258 10.81 21.90 -20.18
N PRO A 259 9.67 21.29 -19.82
CA PRO A 259 9.26 19.99 -20.34
C PRO A 259 8.90 20.06 -21.83
N ASP A 260 8.99 18.89 -22.47
CA ASP A 260 8.49 18.67 -23.82
C ASP A 260 6.98 18.92 -23.87
N GLY A 261 6.53 19.61 -24.92
CA GLY A 261 5.12 19.95 -25.13
C GLY A 261 4.65 21.22 -24.42
N MET A 262 5.46 21.83 -23.55
CA MET A 262 5.11 23.13 -22.96
C MET A 262 5.34 24.26 -23.97
N GLU A 263 4.29 25.03 -24.21
CA GLU A 263 4.32 26.23 -25.04
C GLU A 263 4.81 27.43 -24.22
N ILE A 264 5.79 28.18 -24.75
CA ILE A 264 6.32 29.38 -24.11
C ILE A 264 6.07 30.54 -25.08
N SER A 265 5.39 31.58 -24.60
CA SER A 265 5.09 32.76 -25.43
C SER A 265 6.32 33.65 -25.62
N ASP A 266 6.45 34.25 -26.80
CA ASP A 266 7.54 35.21 -27.10
C ASP A 266 7.49 36.44 -26.17
N LYS A 267 6.30 36.82 -25.70
CA LYS A 267 6.12 37.88 -24.71
C LYS A 267 6.82 37.54 -23.39
N LEU A 268 6.73 36.29 -22.94
CA LEU A 268 7.39 35.84 -21.72
C LEU A 268 8.92 35.79 -21.90
N LEU A 269 9.40 35.39 -23.08
CA LEU A 269 10.83 35.44 -23.40
C LEU A 269 11.37 36.88 -23.35
N ALA A 270 10.65 37.82 -23.97
CA ALA A 270 11.01 39.24 -23.96
C ALA A 270 10.99 39.84 -22.56
N LEU A 271 9.97 39.53 -21.75
CA LEU A 271 9.84 39.99 -20.37
C LEU A 271 11.01 39.55 -19.49
N LEU A 272 11.45 38.31 -19.66
CA LEU A 272 12.57 37.73 -18.91
C LEU A 272 13.94 38.06 -19.55
N GLY A 273 13.97 38.82 -20.64
CA GLY A 273 15.20 39.23 -21.33
C GLY A 273 15.98 38.06 -21.96
N VAL A 274 15.31 36.96 -22.28
CA VAL A 274 15.94 35.75 -22.85
C VAL A 274 15.62 35.59 -24.33
N LYS A 275 16.55 34.99 -25.09
CA LYS A 275 16.42 34.85 -26.55
C LYS A 275 15.74 33.55 -26.98
N HIS A 276 15.83 32.50 -26.17
CA HIS A 276 15.28 31.18 -26.50
C HIS A 276 14.90 30.40 -25.25
N LYS A 277 13.94 29.47 -25.40
CA LYS A 277 13.39 28.60 -24.35
C LYS A 277 14.45 27.87 -23.51
N GLY A 278 15.61 27.53 -24.10
CA GLY A 278 16.71 26.87 -23.40
C GLY A 278 17.39 27.71 -22.30
N GLN A 279 17.14 29.02 -22.28
CA GLN A 279 17.60 29.93 -21.24
C GLN A 279 16.57 30.12 -20.11
N LEU A 280 15.48 29.35 -20.11
CA LEU A 280 14.49 29.35 -19.05
C LEU A 280 14.64 28.10 -18.17
N ALA A 281 14.12 28.22 -16.96
CA ALA A 281 13.93 27.11 -16.03
C ALA A 281 12.56 27.23 -15.37
N LEU A 282 12.01 26.12 -14.91
CA LEU A 282 10.85 26.14 -14.01
C LEU A 282 11.36 26.10 -12.57
N ARG A 283 11.07 27.12 -11.78
CA ARG A 283 11.28 27.08 -10.33
C ARG A 283 10.06 26.45 -9.68
N LEU A 284 10.23 25.32 -9.00
CA LEU A 284 9.11 24.69 -8.30
C LEU A 284 8.64 25.57 -7.14
N ILE A 285 7.33 25.62 -6.95
CA ILE A 285 6.63 26.26 -5.83
C ILE A 285 5.89 25.19 -5.02
N LYS A 286 5.22 24.27 -5.73
CA LYS A 286 4.58 23.08 -5.16
C LYS A 286 5.44 21.84 -5.35
N SER A 287 5.11 20.80 -4.59
CA SER A 287 5.64 19.47 -4.81
C SER A 287 5.12 18.90 -6.12
N LEU A 288 5.90 18.05 -6.78
CA LEU A 288 5.55 17.41 -8.04
C LEU A 288 5.82 15.91 -7.97
N TYR A 289 5.13 15.13 -8.81
CA TYR A 289 5.36 13.69 -8.92
C TYR A 289 6.84 13.41 -9.20
N GLY A 290 7.36 12.33 -8.60
CA GLY A 290 8.73 11.87 -8.83
C GLY A 290 9.78 12.53 -7.95
N LEU A 291 9.48 13.64 -7.26
CA LEU A 291 10.33 14.10 -6.16
C LEU A 291 10.35 13.05 -5.04
N LYS A 292 11.53 12.77 -4.48
CA LYS A 292 11.71 11.77 -3.42
C LYS A 292 10.89 12.09 -2.16
N GLN A 293 10.64 13.38 -1.89
CA GLN A 293 9.90 13.86 -0.74
C GLN A 293 8.40 14.10 -1.00
N ALA A 294 7.90 13.89 -2.23
CA ALA A 294 6.52 14.24 -2.60
C ALA A 294 5.47 13.56 -1.72
N GLY A 295 5.64 12.26 -1.46
CA GLY A 295 4.75 11.48 -0.59
C GLY A 295 4.62 12.08 0.80
N ARG A 296 5.76 12.43 1.41
CA ARG A 296 5.82 13.05 2.74
C ARG A 296 5.13 14.41 2.77
N LEU A 297 5.40 15.26 1.78
CA LEU A 297 4.83 16.61 1.72
C LEU A 297 3.30 16.56 1.62
N TRP A 298 2.78 15.65 0.80
CA TRP A 298 1.35 15.38 0.72
C TRP A 298 0.78 14.84 2.04
N ASN A 299 1.41 13.84 2.65
CA ASN A 299 0.95 13.28 3.92
C ASN A 299 0.89 14.36 5.02
N ARG A 300 1.88 15.26 5.09
CA ARG A 300 1.87 16.41 6.02
C ARG A 300 0.73 17.39 5.75
N LEU A 301 0.43 17.68 4.48
CA LEU A 301 -0.71 18.53 4.12
C LEU A 301 -2.03 17.87 4.52
N LEU A 302 -2.22 16.60 4.17
CA LEU A 302 -3.41 15.82 4.52
C LEU A 302 -3.62 15.78 6.03
N HIS A 303 -2.57 15.50 6.81
CA HIS A 303 -2.60 15.54 8.26
C HIS A 303 -3.10 16.88 8.80
N LYS A 304 -2.52 18.00 8.32
CA LYS A 304 -2.95 19.35 8.74
C LYS A 304 -4.43 19.60 8.45
N ILE A 305 -4.93 19.12 7.32
CA ILE A 305 -6.35 19.28 6.94
C ILE A 305 -7.24 18.43 7.86
N LEU A 306 -6.93 17.15 8.03
CA LEU A 306 -7.71 16.25 8.87
C LEU A 306 -7.77 16.73 10.33
N VAL A 307 -6.65 17.19 10.89
CA VAL A 307 -6.62 17.77 12.24
C VAL A 307 -7.48 19.04 12.33
N LYS A 308 -7.43 19.92 11.33
CA LYS A 308 -8.31 21.11 11.28
C LYS A 308 -9.79 20.74 11.20
N LEU A 309 -10.13 19.63 10.56
CA LEU A 309 -11.49 19.07 10.51
C LEU A 309 -11.90 18.35 11.80
N GLY A 310 -11.03 18.31 12.81
CA GLY A 310 -11.29 17.71 14.13
C GLY A 310 -11.02 16.21 14.20
N PHE A 311 -10.28 15.65 13.25
CA PHE A 311 -9.81 14.26 13.34
C PHE A 311 -8.54 14.17 14.20
N CYS A 312 -8.41 13.07 14.92
CA CYS A 312 -7.22 12.68 15.64
C CYS A 312 -6.48 11.60 14.85
N GLN A 313 -5.16 11.72 14.72
CA GLN A 313 -4.33 10.65 14.16
C GLN A 313 -4.17 9.54 15.20
N CYS A 314 -4.27 8.29 14.76
CA CYS A 314 -4.03 7.13 15.62
C CYS A 314 -2.56 7.08 15.99
N TYR A 315 -2.31 6.85 17.28
CA TYR A 315 -0.96 6.80 17.81
C TYR A 315 -0.13 5.61 17.27
N THR A 316 -0.78 4.45 17.11
CA THR A 316 -0.11 3.22 16.68
C THR A 316 0.00 3.08 15.17
N ASP A 317 -0.77 3.87 14.41
CA ASP A 317 -0.74 3.88 12.94
C ASP A 317 -0.97 5.30 12.42
N GLY A 318 0.09 5.92 11.89
CA GLY A 318 0.06 7.28 11.36
C GLY A 318 -0.80 7.45 10.10
N CYS A 319 -1.31 6.38 9.50
CA CYS A 319 -2.23 6.42 8.37
C CYS A 319 -3.69 6.26 8.78
N LEU A 320 -4.00 5.97 10.04
CA LEU A 320 -5.37 5.91 10.55
C LEU A 320 -5.72 7.21 11.28
N TYR A 321 -6.87 7.77 10.93
CA TYR A 321 -7.47 8.91 11.61
C TYR A 321 -8.86 8.54 12.10
N TYR A 322 -9.27 9.14 13.22
CA TYR A 322 -10.61 8.96 13.76
C TYR A 322 -11.17 10.28 14.29
N LYS A 323 -12.48 10.43 14.19
CA LYS A 323 -13.23 11.52 14.83
C LYS A 323 -14.34 10.89 15.66
N ARG A 324 -14.41 11.23 16.94
CA ARG A 324 -15.44 10.78 17.87
C ARG A 324 -16.12 11.97 18.48
N ASP A 325 -17.44 11.96 18.44
CA ASP A 325 -18.29 12.93 19.13
C ASP A 325 -19.58 12.24 19.60
N ALA A 326 -20.53 12.99 20.16
CA ALA A 326 -21.78 12.43 20.69
C ALA A 326 -22.60 11.66 19.63
N GLY A 327 -22.45 12.02 18.35
CA GLY A 327 -23.12 11.38 17.22
C GLY A 327 -22.37 10.17 16.65
N GLY A 328 -21.30 9.68 17.28
CA GLY A 328 -20.62 8.44 16.92
C GLY A 328 -19.17 8.60 16.46
N VAL A 329 -18.72 7.71 15.57
CA VAL A 329 -17.30 7.60 15.16
C VAL A 329 -17.17 7.58 13.64
N THR A 330 -16.19 8.31 13.12
CA THR A 330 -15.73 8.23 11.73
C THR A 330 -14.27 7.76 11.72
N LEU A 331 -13.92 6.81 10.84
CA LEU A 331 -12.57 6.32 10.61
C LEU A 331 -12.14 6.66 9.18
N VAL A 332 -10.89 7.10 9.03
CA VAL A 332 -10.28 7.44 7.74
C VAL A 332 -8.90 6.78 7.69
N GLY A 333 -8.72 5.83 6.80
CA GLY A 333 -7.41 5.28 6.44
C GLY A 333 -6.84 6.02 5.23
N ALA A 334 -5.59 6.47 5.31
CA ALA A 334 -4.90 7.16 4.23
C ALA A 334 -3.80 6.28 3.62
N TYR A 335 -4.00 5.81 2.40
CA TYR A 335 -3.01 5.07 1.62
C TYR A 335 -2.53 5.95 0.47
N VAL A 336 -1.41 6.64 0.66
CA VAL A 336 -0.82 7.51 -0.38
C VAL A 336 -1.83 8.58 -0.84
N ASP A 337 -2.35 8.51 -2.06
CA ASP A 337 -3.35 9.41 -2.65
C ASP A 337 -4.81 8.96 -2.42
N ASP A 338 -5.00 7.73 -1.93
CA ASP A 338 -6.31 7.12 -1.68
C ASP A 338 -6.73 7.22 -0.20
N LEU A 339 -8.03 7.40 0.00
CA LEU A 339 -8.68 7.45 1.31
C LEU A 339 -9.73 6.34 1.42
N LEU A 340 -9.72 5.63 2.53
CA LEU A 340 -10.74 4.63 2.87
C LEU A 340 -11.50 5.09 4.12
N VAL A 341 -12.79 5.37 3.97
CA VAL A 341 -13.59 6.05 5.00
C VAL A 341 -14.79 5.21 5.40
N THR A 342 -15.03 5.04 6.68
CA THR A 342 -16.27 4.47 7.22
C THR A 342 -16.66 5.18 8.51
N GLY A 343 -17.87 4.95 9.01
CA GLY A 343 -18.32 5.51 10.27
C GLY A 343 -19.57 4.82 10.77
N THR A 344 -20.06 5.26 11.93
CA THR A 344 -21.26 4.72 12.56
C THR A 344 -22.56 5.09 11.83
N SER A 345 -22.50 5.95 10.81
CA SER A 345 -23.63 6.26 9.93
C SER A 345 -23.16 6.75 8.55
N ASN A 346 -23.96 6.54 7.51
CA ASN A 346 -23.65 7.03 6.15
C ASN A 346 -23.49 8.56 6.11
N ALA A 347 -24.37 9.29 6.82
CA ALA A 347 -24.34 10.76 6.89
C ALA A 347 -22.98 11.31 7.38
N ARG A 348 -22.27 10.58 8.25
CA ARG A 348 -20.92 10.97 8.70
C ARG A 348 -19.88 10.81 7.61
N VAL A 349 -19.99 9.71 6.87
CA VAL A 349 -19.11 9.46 5.73
C VAL A 349 -19.40 10.52 4.66
N ASP A 350 -20.65 10.94 4.47
CA ASP A 350 -21.06 12.00 3.53
C ASP A 350 -20.45 13.33 3.93
N ALA A 351 -20.67 13.74 5.18
CA ALA A 351 -20.09 14.95 5.74
C ALA A 351 -18.56 14.98 5.61
N PHE A 352 -17.87 13.84 5.79
CA PHE A 352 -16.42 13.78 5.58
C PHE A 352 -16.02 14.14 4.14
N PHE A 353 -16.71 13.60 3.13
CA PHE A 353 -16.37 13.90 1.74
C PHE A 353 -16.78 15.31 1.33
N GLU A 354 -17.85 15.85 1.93
CA GLU A 354 -18.22 17.26 1.79
C GLU A 354 -17.14 18.18 2.39
N ASP A 355 -16.66 17.90 3.61
CA ASP A 355 -15.58 18.63 4.26
C ASP A 355 -14.28 18.58 3.44
N MET A 356 -14.00 17.43 2.82
CA MET A 356 -12.83 17.24 1.94
C MET A 356 -12.95 17.95 0.59
N ALA A 357 -14.11 18.55 0.27
CA ALA A 357 -14.28 19.37 -0.94
C ALA A 357 -13.34 20.58 -1.01
N VAL A 358 -12.80 21.02 0.15
CA VAL A 358 -11.74 22.04 0.22
C VAL A 358 -10.49 21.65 -0.58
N LEU A 359 -10.24 20.36 -0.79
CA LEU A 359 -9.16 19.87 -1.62
C LEU A 359 -9.50 19.90 -3.12
N GLY A 360 -10.64 20.44 -3.55
CA GLY A 360 -10.91 20.75 -4.95
C GLY A 360 -11.42 19.59 -5.78
N SER A 361 -12.44 18.87 -5.31
CA SER A 361 -13.25 18.05 -6.22
C SER A 361 -14.71 18.48 -6.12
N ARG A 362 -15.45 18.39 -7.23
CA ARG A 362 -16.91 18.53 -7.23
C ARG A 362 -17.59 17.17 -7.41
N THR A 363 -16.83 16.08 -7.35
CA THR A 363 -17.28 14.74 -7.71
C THR A 363 -16.62 13.69 -6.81
N TRP A 364 -17.06 13.60 -5.56
CA TRP A 364 -16.96 12.35 -4.79
C TRP A 364 -18.19 11.45 -4.99
N GLU A 365 -19.03 11.78 -5.97
CA GLU A 365 -20.18 10.97 -6.32
C GLU A 365 -19.79 9.70 -7.07
N SER A 366 -20.10 8.59 -6.40
CA SER A 366 -20.36 7.26 -6.95
C SER A 366 -19.19 6.49 -7.55
N SER A 367 -18.32 5.99 -6.67
CA SER A 367 -17.92 4.58 -6.76
C SER A 367 -18.55 3.83 -5.58
N ARG A 368 -19.83 3.46 -5.71
CA ARG A 368 -20.44 2.40 -4.89
C ARG A 368 -19.84 1.06 -5.31
N SER A 369 -18.57 0.86 -5.04
CA SER A 369 -17.98 -0.47 -5.14
C SER A 369 -18.38 -1.24 -3.88
N SER A 370 -19.53 -1.92 -3.95
CA SER A 370 -19.90 -2.94 -2.99
C SER A 370 -18.88 -4.08 -3.06
N TRP A 371 -17.87 -4.05 -2.20
CA TRP A 371 -17.04 -5.22 -1.89
C TRP A 371 -17.68 -6.01 -0.75
N ALA A 372 -18.99 -6.26 -0.84
CA ALA A 372 -19.70 -7.18 0.05
C ALA A 372 -21.09 -7.48 -0.51
N SER A 373 -21.17 -8.34 -1.52
CA SER A 373 -22.39 -9.12 -1.74
C SER A 373 -21.98 -10.58 -1.94
N GLY A 374 -21.73 -11.25 -0.82
CA GLY A 374 -21.85 -12.69 -0.74
C GLY A 374 -23.29 -13.06 -1.10
N SER A 375 -23.40 -13.95 -2.08
CA SER A 375 -24.60 -14.66 -2.52
C SER A 375 -25.69 -14.83 -1.46
N SER A 376 -26.79 -14.08 -1.59
CA SER A 376 -28.08 -14.43 -1.01
C SER A 376 -28.82 -15.32 -2.00
N THR A 377 -28.63 -16.64 -1.89
CA THR A 377 -29.49 -17.63 -2.55
C THR A 377 -30.78 -17.74 -1.74
N THR A 378 -31.84 -17.07 -2.19
CA THR A 378 -33.18 -17.27 -1.68
C THR A 378 -33.68 -18.63 -2.18
N ARG A 379 -33.63 -19.63 -1.30
CA ARG A 379 -34.15 -20.98 -1.54
C ARG A 379 -35.66 -20.95 -1.26
N THR A 380 -36.47 -20.68 -2.28
CA THR A 380 -37.91 -20.93 -2.20
C THR A 380 -38.16 -22.43 -2.24
N ARG A 381 -38.82 -22.92 -1.20
CA ARG A 381 -39.25 -24.30 -1.01
C ARG A 381 -40.75 -24.21 -0.81
N ASP A 382 -41.50 -24.54 -1.85
CA ASP A 382 -42.93 -24.93 -1.91
C ASP A 382 -43.17 -25.22 -3.40
N GLY A 383 -43.83 -26.26 -3.89
CA GLY A 383 -44.69 -27.31 -3.35
C GLY A 383 -45.39 -27.89 -4.58
N CYS A 384 -45.39 -29.21 -4.71
CA CYS A 384 -45.83 -29.96 -5.90
C CYS A 384 -47.35 -29.90 -6.10
N SER A 385 -47.84 -29.69 -7.34
CA SER A 385 -49.03 -30.40 -7.85
C SER A 385 -49.15 -30.30 -9.38
N SER A 386 -49.25 -31.47 -10.00
CA SER A 386 -49.60 -31.80 -11.38
C SER A 386 -50.96 -31.26 -11.86
N SER A 387 -51.07 -30.87 -13.13
CA SER A 387 -52.05 -31.48 -14.06
C SER A 387 -51.91 -30.97 -15.50
N ALA A 388 -52.25 -31.87 -16.42
CA ALA A 388 -52.18 -31.76 -17.87
C ALA A 388 -53.17 -30.76 -18.49
N LYS A 389 -52.77 -30.19 -19.62
CA LYS A 389 -53.50 -30.27 -20.90
C LYS A 389 -52.58 -29.90 -22.05
#